data_AF-A0A0Q6T8Z4-F1
#
_entry.id   AF-A0A0Q6T8Z4-F1
#
_cell.length_a   1.000
_cell.length_b   1.000
_cell.length_c   1.000
_cell.angle_alpha   90.00
_cell.angle_beta   90.00
_cell.angle_gamma   90.00
#
_symmetry.space_group_name_H-M   'P 1'
#
loop_
_entity.id
_entity.type
_entity.pdbx_description
1 polymer ?
#
loop_
_entity_poly.entity_id
_entity_poly.type
_entity_poly.pdbx_seq_one_letter_code
_entity_poly.pdbx_strand_id
1 'polypeptide(L)'
;MRPFLSVLSLAALPAVSCFAQAEPIQSCDEAVVVYAAPQLIPLKGHVTVKRLAVRPAAPPQDDEGEDKRWAPQRTAAFTRVTRPGVNGPDTVALEIFSTKTSARWRMDFDRELDSAEAQWINEELLFVRAWWGRIVSTELIFEVGSGRFLYAKEANYGLLTQPCAKRQPK
;
A
#
# COMPACT_ATOMS: atom_id res chain seq x y z
N MET A 1 -5.71 69.82 28.63
CA MET A 1 -6.67 69.61 27.52
C MET A 1 -6.20 68.42 26.68
N ARG A 2 -7.04 67.38 26.61
CA ARG A 2 -7.07 66.19 25.72
C ARG A 2 -5.83 65.28 25.57
N PRO A 3 -5.92 64.00 26.00
CA PRO A 3 -5.10 62.90 25.48
C PRO A 3 -5.78 62.25 24.25
N PHE A 4 -5.01 61.95 23.20
CA PHE A 4 -5.48 61.16 22.06
C PHE A 4 -4.97 59.73 22.19
N LEU A 5 -5.89 58.81 22.49
CA LEU A 5 -5.74 57.36 22.35
C LEU A 5 -5.80 57.02 20.85
N SER A 6 -4.77 56.37 20.31
CA SER A 6 -4.83 55.71 19.00
C SER A 6 -5.01 54.21 19.21
N VAL A 7 -6.18 53.74 18.80
CA VAL A 7 -6.60 52.34 18.75
C VAL A 7 -5.99 51.69 17.50
N LEU A 8 -5.14 50.68 17.66
CA LEU A 8 -4.68 49.83 16.57
C LEU A 8 -5.71 48.72 16.34
N SER A 9 -6.36 48.77 15.19
CA SER A 9 -7.38 47.83 14.73
C SER A 9 -6.72 46.57 14.16
N LEU A 10 -7.00 45.40 14.74
CA LEU A 10 -6.66 44.09 14.19
C LEU A 10 -7.60 43.77 13.02
N ALA A 11 -7.08 43.72 11.80
CA ALA A 11 -7.82 43.21 10.65
C ALA A 11 -7.81 41.67 10.67
N ALA A 12 -8.98 41.06 10.87
CA ALA A 12 -9.20 39.63 10.75
C ALA A 12 -9.29 39.22 9.27
N LEU A 13 -8.39 38.35 8.81
CA LEU A 13 -8.44 37.69 7.51
C LEU A 13 -9.46 36.53 7.57
N PRO A 14 -10.45 36.44 6.66
CA PRO A 14 -11.32 35.28 6.60
C PRO A 14 -10.56 34.11 5.96
N ALA A 15 -10.38 33.03 6.73
CA ALA A 15 -9.94 31.75 6.21
C ALA A 15 -11.05 31.18 5.30
N VAL A 16 -10.80 31.19 3.99
CA VAL A 16 -11.64 30.50 3.01
C VAL A 16 -11.38 29.01 3.17
N SER A 17 -12.21 28.36 3.97
CA SER A 17 -12.26 26.90 4.08
C SER A 17 -12.85 26.35 2.78
N CYS A 18 -11.98 25.87 1.89
CA CYS A 18 -12.37 25.15 0.69
C CYS A 18 -12.89 23.76 1.09
N PHE A 19 -14.15 23.68 1.53
CA PHE A 19 -14.87 22.42 1.62
C PHE A 19 -15.27 22.02 0.20
N ALA A 20 -14.48 21.17 -0.44
CA ALA A 20 -14.91 20.44 -1.62
C ALA A 20 -16.05 19.51 -1.20
N GLN A 21 -17.30 19.99 -1.34
CA GLN A 21 -18.47 19.15 -1.22
C GLN A 21 -18.52 18.26 -2.46
N ALA A 22 -18.40 16.94 -2.26
CA ALA A 22 -18.58 15.96 -3.31
C ALA A 22 -20.00 16.09 -3.88
N GLU A 23 -20.12 16.32 -5.18
CA GLU A 23 -21.42 16.39 -5.84
C GLU A 23 -22.14 15.04 -5.77
N PRO A 24 -23.47 15.04 -5.55
CA PRO A 24 -24.25 13.81 -5.47
C PRO A 24 -24.34 13.13 -6.85
N ILE A 25 -24.01 11.84 -6.89
CA ILE A 25 -24.06 10.99 -8.08
C ILE A 25 -25.52 10.88 -8.57
N GLN A 26 -25.80 11.35 -9.79
CA GLN A 26 -27.15 11.42 -10.38
C GLN A 26 -27.64 10.12 -11.02
N SER A 27 -26.76 9.17 -11.39
CA SER A 27 -27.13 7.93 -12.05
C SER A 27 -26.13 6.80 -11.78
N CYS A 28 -26.63 5.57 -11.59
CA CYS A 28 -25.81 4.39 -11.32
C CYS A 28 -25.19 3.77 -12.61
N ASP A 29 -25.65 4.18 -13.79
CA ASP A 29 -25.10 3.73 -15.09
C ASP A 29 -23.75 4.40 -15.43
N GLU A 30 -23.38 5.45 -14.70
CA GLU A 30 -22.15 6.24 -14.87
C GLU A 30 -21.20 6.11 -13.68
N ALA A 31 -21.34 5.06 -12.87
CA ALA A 31 -20.45 4.81 -11.73
C ALA A 31 -19.02 4.49 -12.19
N VAL A 32 -18.26 5.52 -12.54
CA VAL A 32 -16.83 5.47 -12.78
C VAL A 32 -16.17 5.11 -11.46
N VAL A 33 -15.19 4.20 -11.50
CA VAL A 33 -14.29 3.95 -10.37
C VAL A 33 -13.63 5.29 -10.02
N VAL A 34 -14.17 5.95 -8.99
CA VAL A 34 -13.55 7.14 -8.44
C VAL A 34 -12.36 6.64 -7.64
N TYR A 35 -11.20 6.66 -8.28
CA TYR A 35 -9.94 6.67 -7.55
C TYR A 35 -9.94 7.97 -6.75
N ALA A 36 -10.49 7.93 -5.54
CA ALA A 36 -10.32 9.02 -4.60
C ALA A 36 -8.80 9.25 -4.50
N ALA A 37 -8.38 10.51 -4.56
CA ALA A 37 -7.00 10.86 -4.22
C ALA A 37 -6.75 10.20 -2.85
N PRO A 38 -5.78 9.28 -2.75
CA PRO A 38 -5.69 8.42 -1.59
C PRO A 38 -5.57 9.33 -0.38
N GLN A 39 -6.45 9.14 0.61
CA GLN A 39 -5.92 9.29 1.97
C GLN A 39 -4.89 8.19 2.05
N LEU A 40 -3.64 8.54 1.73
CA LEU A 40 -2.52 7.64 1.79
C LEU A 40 -2.59 7.04 3.20
N ILE A 41 -3.04 5.80 3.35
CA ILE A 41 -2.66 5.05 4.54
C ILE A 41 -1.13 5.11 4.47
N PRO A 42 -0.48 5.77 5.44
CA PRO A 42 0.95 5.90 5.38
C PRO A 42 1.51 4.48 5.39
N LEU A 43 2.25 4.09 4.35
CA LEU A 43 2.94 2.79 4.30
C LEU A 43 3.70 2.50 5.61
N LYS A 44 4.12 3.58 6.27
CA LYS A 44 4.64 3.62 7.63
C LYS A 44 3.64 3.02 8.63
N GLY A 45 3.83 1.74 8.90
CA GLY A 45 3.04 0.97 9.86
C GLY A 45 2.59 -0.37 9.26
N HIS A 46 2.19 -0.35 7.98
CA HIS A 46 1.56 -1.51 7.33
C HIS A 46 2.53 -2.40 6.55
N VAL A 47 3.59 -1.81 5.98
CA VAL A 47 4.60 -2.56 5.21
C VAL A 47 5.98 -2.14 5.67
N THR A 48 6.78 -3.11 6.10
CA THR A 48 8.17 -2.88 6.50
C THR A 48 9.10 -3.70 5.62
N VAL A 49 10.10 -3.05 5.03
CA VAL A 49 11.15 -3.71 4.26
C VAL A 49 12.45 -3.70 5.03
N LYS A 50 13.10 -4.86 5.14
CA LYS A 50 14.40 -5.05 5.78
C LYS A 50 15.35 -5.74 4.83
N ARG A 51 16.58 -5.24 4.74
CA ARG A 51 17.65 -5.96 4.08
C ARG A 51 18.08 -7.11 4.96
N LEU A 52 18.13 -8.32 4.41
CA LEU A 52 18.66 -9.48 5.10
C LEU A 52 20.16 -9.56 4.86
N ALA A 53 20.90 -10.07 5.85
CA ALA A 53 22.31 -10.34 5.69
C ALA A 53 22.51 -11.30 4.51
N VAL A 54 23.42 -10.93 3.60
CA VAL A 54 23.87 -11.80 2.52
C VAL A 54 24.71 -12.90 3.18
N ARG A 55 24.07 -13.99 3.58
CA ARG A 55 24.82 -15.22 3.88
C ARG A 55 25.60 -15.57 2.61
N PRO A 56 26.86 -16.04 2.67
CA PRO A 56 27.47 -16.73 1.54
C PRO A 56 26.60 -17.96 1.29
N ALA A 57 25.61 -17.83 0.42
CA ALA A 57 24.50 -18.75 0.33
C ALA A 57 24.74 -19.66 -0.86
N ALA A 58 24.77 -20.95 -0.60
CA ALA A 58 24.27 -21.90 -1.58
C ALA A 58 22.92 -21.37 -2.11
N PRO A 59 22.66 -21.45 -3.42
CA PRO A 59 21.38 -21.04 -3.97
C PRO A 59 20.26 -21.69 -3.15
N PRO A 60 19.15 -20.96 -2.87
CA PRO A 60 18.02 -21.54 -2.17
C PRO A 60 17.66 -22.83 -2.88
N GLN A 61 17.73 -23.97 -2.17
CA GLN A 61 17.51 -25.29 -2.75
C GLN A 61 16.15 -25.28 -3.48
N ASP A 62 16.08 -25.97 -4.61
CA ASP A 62 14.87 -25.99 -5.44
C ASP A 62 13.71 -26.77 -4.82
N ASP A 63 13.96 -27.37 -3.65
CA ASP A 63 13.06 -28.31 -2.99
C ASP A 63 12.31 -27.70 -1.77
N GLU A 64 12.58 -26.44 -1.39
CA GLU A 64 11.97 -25.82 -0.21
C GLU A 64 10.80 -24.88 -0.56
N GLY A 65 9.61 -25.48 -0.70
CA GLY A 65 8.32 -24.82 -0.55
C GLY A 65 7.53 -24.64 -1.85
N GLU A 66 6.25 -25.06 -1.83
CA GLU A 66 5.29 -24.97 -2.95
C GLU A 66 5.07 -23.54 -3.50
N ASP A 67 5.60 -22.50 -2.83
CA ASP A 67 5.36 -21.09 -3.14
C ASP A 67 6.58 -20.30 -3.68
N LYS A 68 7.68 -20.96 -4.06
CA LYS A 68 8.84 -20.28 -4.68
C LYS A 68 8.49 -19.82 -6.11
N ARG A 69 8.43 -18.51 -6.34
CA ARG A 69 8.08 -17.92 -7.65
C ARG A 69 9.26 -17.18 -8.26
N TRP A 70 9.77 -17.73 -9.36
CA TRP A 70 10.90 -17.21 -10.12
C TRP A 70 10.52 -16.08 -11.06
N ALA A 71 11.45 -15.14 -11.23
CA ALA A 71 11.42 -14.15 -12.30
C ALA A 71 11.66 -14.84 -13.67
N PRO A 72 11.26 -14.21 -14.79
CA PRO A 72 11.31 -14.82 -16.13
C PRO A 72 12.67 -15.43 -16.53
N GLN A 73 13.79 -14.78 -16.19
CA GLN A 73 15.16 -15.22 -16.46
C GLN A 73 15.78 -16.00 -15.29
N ARG A 74 15.00 -16.29 -14.24
CA ARG A 74 15.42 -17.04 -13.06
C ARG A 74 16.64 -16.44 -12.34
N THR A 75 16.87 -15.13 -12.44
CA THR A 75 17.94 -14.46 -11.69
C THR A 75 17.45 -13.89 -10.36
N ALA A 76 16.14 -13.80 -10.17
CA ALA A 76 15.49 -13.45 -8.92
C ALA A 76 14.32 -14.38 -8.62
N ALA A 77 13.98 -14.54 -7.35
CA ALA A 77 12.73 -15.16 -6.94
C ALA A 77 12.27 -14.60 -5.60
N PHE A 78 11.01 -14.89 -5.28
CA PHE A 78 10.50 -14.65 -3.95
C PHE A 78 9.84 -15.92 -3.42
N THR A 79 9.73 -15.99 -2.10
CA THR A 79 8.94 -16.99 -1.40
C THR A 79 8.03 -16.31 -0.39
N ARG A 80 6.81 -16.83 -0.25
CA ARG A 80 5.89 -16.40 0.79
C ARG A 80 6.23 -17.15 2.07
N VAL A 81 6.45 -16.40 3.14
CA VAL A 81 6.73 -16.95 4.47
C VAL A 81 5.61 -16.54 5.40
N THR A 82 4.84 -17.51 5.86
CA THR A 82 3.88 -17.32 6.94
C THR A 82 4.54 -17.74 8.25
N ARG A 83 4.58 -16.85 9.23
CA ARG A 83 5.05 -17.20 10.58
C ARG A 83 3.91 -17.17 11.57
N PRO A 84 3.82 -18.16 12.48
CA PRO A 84 2.86 -18.13 13.56
C PRO A 84 3.11 -16.91 14.46
N GLY A 85 2.06 -16.13 14.69
CA GLY A 85 2.13 -15.03 15.65
C GLY A 85 2.23 -15.59 17.07
N VAL A 86 3.25 -15.17 17.84
CA VAL A 86 3.47 -15.68 19.21
C VAL A 86 2.26 -15.47 20.12
N ASN A 87 1.44 -14.44 19.87
CA ASN A 87 0.19 -14.12 20.59
C ASN A 87 -0.82 -13.38 19.67
N GLY A 88 -1.01 -13.83 18.43
CA GLY A 88 -1.96 -13.18 17.51
C GLY A 88 -1.90 -13.77 16.10
N PRO A 89 -2.54 -13.14 15.12
CA PRO A 89 -2.62 -13.70 13.77
C PRO A 89 -1.23 -13.90 13.16
N ASP A 90 -1.15 -14.88 12.27
CA ASP A 90 0.05 -15.20 11.53
C ASP A 90 0.53 -13.98 10.75
N THR A 91 1.84 -13.77 10.75
CA THR A 91 2.45 -12.69 9.98
C THR A 91 2.88 -13.23 8.64
N VAL A 92 2.36 -12.63 7.57
CA VAL A 92 2.78 -12.91 6.20
C VAL A 92 3.97 -12.02 5.86
N ALA A 93 4.98 -12.61 5.23
CA ALA A 93 6.11 -11.88 4.68
C ALA A 93 6.48 -12.42 3.30
N LEU A 94 7.09 -11.57 2.48
CA LEU A 94 7.77 -11.97 1.25
C LEU A 94 9.27 -11.91 1.49
N GLU A 95 9.96 -13.04 1.28
CA GLU A 95 11.41 -13.05 1.19
C GLU A 95 11.80 -13.03 -0.28
N ILE A 96 12.56 -12.01 -0.67
CA ILE A 96 12.91 -11.71 -2.05
C ILE A 96 14.42 -11.87 -2.17
N PHE A 97 14.88 -12.56 -3.21
CA PHE A 97 16.29 -12.75 -3.47
C PHE A 97 16.62 -12.47 -4.93
N SER A 98 17.83 -11.94 -5.16
CA SER A 98 18.40 -11.75 -6.49
C SER A 98 19.83 -12.25 -6.51
N THR A 99 20.15 -13.10 -7.48
CA THR A 99 21.49 -13.58 -7.77
C THR A 99 22.33 -12.53 -8.50
N LYS A 100 21.69 -11.63 -9.27
CA LYS A 100 22.35 -10.56 -10.02
C LYS A 100 22.99 -9.51 -9.09
N THR A 101 22.25 -9.09 -8.06
CA THR A 101 22.70 -8.05 -7.12
C THR A 101 23.17 -8.61 -5.78
N SER A 102 23.09 -9.94 -5.60
CA SER A 102 23.23 -10.62 -4.31
C SER A 102 22.32 -10.03 -3.22
N ALA A 103 21.25 -9.32 -3.62
CA ALA A 103 20.36 -8.67 -2.68
C ALA A 103 19.37 -9.68 -2.10
N ARG A 104 19.14 -9.57 -0.80
CA ARG A 104 18.11 -10.33 -0.09
C ARG A 104 17.28 -9.37 0.75
N TRP A 105 15.99 -9.39 0.54
CA TRP A 105 15.03 -8.51 1.21
C TRP A 105 13.96 -9.33 1.89
N ARG A 106 13.42 -8.76 2.96
CA ARG A 106 12.22 -9.23 3.62
C ARG A 106 11.22 -8.10 3.67
N MET A 107 10.05 -8.33 3.11
CA MET A 107 8.91 -7.43 3.18
C MET A 107 7.89 -8.04 4.13
N ASP A 108 7.79 -7.46 5.33
CA ASP A 108 6.81 -7.84 6.35
C ASP A 108 5.54 -6.98 6.16
N PHE A 109 4.38 -7.63 6.19
CA PHE A 109 3.08 -6.96 6.20
C PHE A 109 2.52 -6.96 7.62
N ASP A 110 1.72 -5.95 7.92
CA ASP A 110 1.04 -5.84 9.21
C ASP A 110 -0.05 -6.91 9.38
N ARG A 111 -0.47 -7.09 10.63
CA ARG A 111 -1.34 -8.17 11.13
C ARG A 111 -2.76 -8.15 10.57
N GLU A 112 -3.17 -7.05 9.97
CA GLU A 112 -4.49 -6.88 9.34
C GLU A 112 -4.52 -7.30 7.86
N LEU A 113 -3.41 -7.83 7.35
CA LEU A 113 -3.34 -8.36 5.99
C LEU A 113 -4.23 -9.61 5.85
N ASP A 114 -5.18 -9.55 4.91
CA ASP A 114 -5.98 -10.71 4.51
C ASP A 114 -5.20 -11.59 3.53
N SER A 115 -4.64 -10.98 2.49
CA SER A 115 -3.80 -11.68 1.51
C SER A 115 -2.77 -10.74 0.89
N ALA A 116 -1.65 -11.31 0.45
CA ALA A 116 -0.68 -10.61 -0.39
C ALA A 116 -0.36 -11.46 -1.61
N GLU A 117 -0.52 -10.86 -2.78
CA GLU A 117 -0.15 -11.42 -4.06
C GLU A 117 1.09 -10.72 -4.57
N ALA A 118 1.98 -11.48 -5.20
CA ALA A 118 3.17 -10.91 -5.81
C ALA A 118 3.40 -11.55 -7.18
N GLN A 119 3.90 -10.73 -8.11
CA GLN A 119 4.21 -11.12 -9.48
C GLN A 119 5.42 -10.35 -9.98
N TRP A 120 6.33 -11.05 -10.65
CA TRP A 120 7.46 -10.43 -11.33
C TRP A 120 6.99 -9.64 -12.55
N ILE A 121 7.39 -8.37 -12.64
CA ILE A 121 7.28 -7.58 -13.86
C ILE A 121 8.48 -7.89 -14.76
N ASN A 122 9.68 -7.95 -14.17
CA ASN A 122 10.94 -8.34 -14.80
C ASN A 122 11.92 -8.85 -13.72
N GLU A 123 13.22 -8.92 -13.99
CA GLU A 123 14.23 -9.41 -13.03
C GLU A 123 14.52 -8.46 -11.85
N GLU A 124 14.09 -7.19 -11.95
CA GLU A 124 14.44 -6.13 -11.00
C GLU A 124 13.21 -5.55 -10.29
N LEU A 125 12.01 -5.76 -10.85
CA LEU A 125 10.77 -5.17 -10.40
C LEU A 125 9.77 -6.25 -10.01
N LEU A 126 9.32 -6.16 -8.76
CA LEU A 126 8.27 -7.00 -8.20
C LEU A 126 7.01 -6.17 -7.99
N PHE A 127 5.92 -6.57 -8.63
CA PHE A 127 4.58 -6.07 -8.31
C PHE A 127 4.05 -6.82 -7.09
N VAL A 128 3.50 -6.08 -6.13
CA VAL A 128 2.87 -6.63 -4.93
C VAL A 128 1.51 -5.98 -4.75
N ARG A 129 0.48 -6.79 -4.56
CA ARG A 129 -0.85 -6.35 -4.16
C ARG A 129 -1.17 -6.92 -2.78
N ALA A 130 -1.27 -6.04 -1.80
CA ALA A 130 -1.62 -6.38 -0.42
C ALA A 130 -3.08 -6.01 -0.17
N TRP A 131 -3.89 -6.96 0.31
CA TRP A 131 -5.29 -6.76 0.67
C TRP A 131 -5.43 -6.58 2.18
N TRP A 132 -6.07 -5.49 2.59
CA TRP A 132 -6.36 -5.14 3.97
C TRP A 132 -7.86 -5.35 4.18
N GLY A 133 -8.22 -6.60 4.50
CA GLY A 133 -9.61 -7.06 4.43
C GLY A 133 -10.12 -7.17 2.97
N ARG A 134 -11.43 -7.02 2.79
CA ARG A 134 -12.11 -7.32 1.51
C ARG A 134 -12.15 -6.17 0.51
N ILE A 135 -11.96 -4.94 0.99
CA ILE A 135 -12.36 -3.73 0.26
C ILE A 135 -11.17 -2.80 0.01
N VAL A 136 -10.11 -2.91 0.79
CA VAL A 136 -8.94 -2.04 0.66
C VAL A 136 -7.76 -2.87 0.18
N SER A 137 -7.05 -2.38 -0.82
CA SER A 137 -5.79 -2.98 -1.26
C SER A 137 -4.72 -1.90 -1.47
N THR A 138 -3.46 -2.25 -1.27
CA THR A 138 -2.32 -1.43 -1.67
C THR A 138 -1.55 -2.15 -2.76
N GLU A 139 -1.36 -1.44 -3.87
CA GLU A 139 -0.53 -1.87 -5.00
C GLU A 139 0.85 -1.22 -4.89
N LEU A 140 1.89 -2.03 -4.99
CA LEU A 140 3.29 -1.64 -4.80
C LEU A 140 4.12 -2.12 -6.00
N ILE A 141 5.08 -1.29 -6.42
CA ILE A 141 6.17 -1.73 -7.30
C ILE A 141 7.48 -1.60 -6.54
N PHE A 142 8.13 -2.73 -6.29
CA PHE A 142 9.36 -2.83 -5.50
C PHE A 142 10.56 -3.08 -6.42
N GLU A 143 11.59 -2.23 -6.31
CA GLU A 143 12.86 -2.38 -7.00
C GLU A 143 13.84 -3.19 -6.14
N VAL A 144 14.14 -4.41 -6.59
CA VAL A 144 14.94 -5.40 -5.85
C VAL A 144 16.40 -4.96 -5.70
N GLY A 145 16.95 -4.21 -6.64
CA GLY A 145 18.34 -3.75 -6.56
C GLY A 145 18.57 -2.77 -5.41
N SER A 146 17.67 -1.78 -5.27
CA SER A 146 17.81 -0.71 -4.28
C SER A 146 17.05 -0.98 -2.97
N GLY A 147 16.06 -1.87 -3.00
CA GLY A 147 15.15 -2.10 -1.88
C GLY A 147 14.12 -0.98 -1.69
N ARG A 148 13.82 -0.21 -2.75
CA ARG A 148 12.90 0.94 -2.70
C ARG A 148 11.59 0.63 -3.41
N PHE A 149 10.52 1.29 -2.97
CA PHE A 149 9.27 1.33 -3.72
C PHE A 149 9.33 2.44 -4.77
N LEU A 150 9.08 2.08 -6.03
CA LEU A 150 8.93 3.03 -7.14
C LEU A 150 7.49 3.54 -7.25
N TYR A 151 6.54 2.73 -6.78
CA TYR A 151 5.12 3.03 -6.81
C TYR A 151 4.45 2.46 -5.57
N ALA A 152 3.51 3.21 -5.03
CA ALA A 152 2.60 2.77 -3.99
C ALA A 152 1.28 3.52 -4.14
N LYS A 153 0.18 2.78 -4.32
CA LYS A 153 -1.15 3.37 -4.39
C LYS A 153 -2.15 2.48 -3.68
N GLU A 154 -3.03 3.11 -2.93
CA GLU A 154 -4.18 2.46 -2.33
C GLU A 154 -5.37 2.47 -3.29
N ALA A 155 -6.11 1.37 -3.29
CA ALA A 155 -7.41 1.24 -3.91
C ALA A 155 -8.44 0.83 -2.85
N ASN A 156 -9.48 1.65 -2.71
CA ASN A 156 -10.64 1.37 -1.86
C ASN A 156 -11.84 1.07 -2.77
N TYR A 157 -12.27 -0.19 -2.76
CA TYR A 157 -13.38 -0.69 -3.58
C TYR A 157 -14.76 -0.48 -2.93
N GLY A 158 -14.82 0.20 -1.78
CA GLY A 158 -16.03 0.28 -0.94
C GLY A 158 -17.17 1.00 -1.64
N LEU A 159 -16.82 2.07 -2.37
CA LEU A 159 -17.75 2.86 -3.16
C LEU A 159 -18.33 2.08 -4.36
N LEU A 160 -17.63 1.05 -4.87
CA LEU A 160 -18.15 0.20 -5.94
C LEU A 160 -19.10 -0.88 -5.42
N THR A 161 -18.96 -1.25 -4.14
CA THR A 161 -19.79 -2.28 -3.49
C THR A 161 -21.03 -1.73 -2.81
N GLN A 162 -21.20 -0.41 -2.66
CA GLN A 162 -22.42 0.15 -2.11
C GLN A 162 -23.55 0.08 -3.15
N PRO A 163 -24.60 -0.74 -2.96
CA PRO A 163 -25.79 -0.61 -3.78
C PRO A 163 -26.35 0.79 -3.58
N CYS A 164 -26.62 1.51 -4.68
CA CYS A 164 -27.30 2.79 -4.65
C CYS A 164 -28.53 2.67 -3.72
N ALA A 165 -28.49 3.32 -2.55
CA ALA A 165 -29.65 3.34 -1.67
C ALA A 165 -30.75 4.09 -2.41
N LYS A 166 -31.74 3.36 -2.97
CA LYS A 166 -32.93 3.99 -3.56
C LYS A 166 -33.52 4.90 -2.48
N ARG A 167 -33.51 6.21 -2.72
CA ARG A 167 -34.28 7.14 -1.88
C ARG A 167 -35.73 6.66 -1.94
N GLN A 168 -36.25 6.15 -0.83
CA GLN A 168 -37.69 5.98 -0.72
C GLN A 168 -38.30 7.40 -0.68
N PRO A 169 -39.23 7.73 -1.60
CA PRO A 169 -39.95 8.99 -1.47
C PRO A 169 -40.69 8.97 -0.13
N LYS A 170 -40.48 10.03 0.67
CA LYS A 170 -41.30 10.32 1.85
C LYS A 170 -42.69 10.77 1.43
#